data_AF-A0A915E8A7-F1
#
_entry.id   AF-A0A915E8A7-F1
#
_cell.length_a   1.000
_cell.length_b   1.000
_cell.length_c   1.000
_cell.angle_alpha   90.00
_cell.angle_beta   90.00
_cell.angle_gamma   90.00
#
_symmetry.space_group_name_H-M   'P 1'
#
loop_
_entity.id
_entity.type
_entity.pdbx_description
1 polymer ?
#
loop_
_entity_poly.entity_id
_entity_poly.type
_entity_poly.pdbx_seq_one_letter_code
_entity_poly.pdbx_strand_id
1 'polypeptide(L)'
;MPITVRGNYDEKQTFVVKEIIKLPESIPPSLCRKSQTSRIRIVVAVGPFILKDGEVYPVKLVDHAVRWNADTLIIIGPLLQENDQPSGAMSVKRLFRLFIKGLSDAVSKQKLRIIVIPSHCDVNAVDVFPTPPYDVPDDCLAHNVIVLADPAIFTIDGVHFAVSASGIVDHLIEQEVLQFQEPENQNQDSISRAISYMFSSQSLYPLYPPDKNLKFSTKSKEKVSMTKRPHVLILPSVLKPSIKVVEGCVCLNPGQFTRLECAATFTSLEIDLNSASIALSNSIADHIQVNIIQ
;
A
#
# COMPACT_ATOMS: atom_id res chain seq x y z
N MET A 1 19.49 -3.11 4.45
CA MET A 1 19.28 -4.21 3.49
C MET A 1 20.41 -5.22 3.61
N PRO A 2 20.14 -6.52 3.80
CA PRO A 2 21.18 -7.54 3.72
C PRO A 2 21.74 -7.59 2.29
N ILE A 3 23.06 -7.50 2.15
CA ILE A 3 23.76 -7.66 0.87
C ILE A 3 24.77 -8.78 1.00
N THR A 4 24.97 -9.52 -0.08
CA THR A 4 26.04 -10.51 -0.19
C THR A 4 27.11 -9.94 -1.12
N VAL A 5 28.33 -9.83 -0.63
CA VAL A 5 29.46 -9.26 -1.37
C VAL A 5 30.63 -10.22 -1.37
N ARG A 6 31.38 -10.23 -2.47
CA ARG A 6 32.64 -10.93 -2.61
C ARG A 6 33.76 -9.92 -2.72
N GLY A 7 34.85 -10.13 -1.98
CA GLY A 7 35.93 -9.16 -1.85
C GLY A 7 37.09 -9.72 -1.02
N ASN A 8 38.11 -8.88 -0.82
CA ASN A 8 39.30 -9.21 -0.03
C ASN A 8 39.63 -8.03 0.91
N TYR A 9 40.36 -8.29 2.00
CA TYR A 9 40.94 -7.23 2.81
C TYR A 9 42.23 -6.70 2.16
N ASP A 10 42.42 -5.38 2.21
CA ASP A 10 43.69 -4.74 1.84
C ASP A 10 44.67 -4.69 3.02
N GLU A 11 45.87 -4.15 2.79
CA GLU A 11 46.92 -4.00 3.81
C GLU A 11 46.49 -3.10 4.98
N LYS A 12 45.49 -2.23 4.77
CA LYS A 12 44.92 -1.32 5.77
C LYS A 12 43.74 -1.93 6.52
N GLN A 13 43.51 -3.25 6.40
CA GLN A 13 42.38 -3.96 7.02
C GLN A 13 41.00 -3.45 6.56
N THR A 14 40.93 -2.87 5.37
CA THR A 14 39.67 -2.43 4.76
C THR A 14 39.16 -3.53 3.82
N PHE A 15 37.89 -3.91 3.95
CA PHE A 15 37.27 -4.87 3.04
C PHE A 15 36.95 -4.20 1.70
N VAL A 16 37.65 -4.62 0.65
CA VAL A 16 37.45 -4.13 -0.71
C VAL A 16 36.47 -5.04 -1.44
N VAL A 17 35.29 -4.50 -1.73
CA VAL A 17 34.24 -5.19 -2.51
C VAL A 17 34.70 -5.31 -3.96
N LYS A 18 34.73 -6.54 -4.47
CA LYS A 18 35.01 -6.85 -5.88
C LYS A 18 33.73 -7.12 -6.68
N GLU A 19 32.73 -7.67 -6.03
CA GLU A 19 31.49 -8.09 -6.66
C GLU A 19 30.34 -8.06 -5.65
N ILE A 20 29.17 -7.57 -6.08
CA ILE A 20 27.93 -7.65 -5.32
C ILE A 20 27.11 -8.80 -5.89
N ILE A 21 26.81 -9.80 -5.07
CA ILE A 21 26.06 -10.98 -5.47
C ILE A 21 24.57 -10.66 -5.38
N LYS A 22 23.88 -10.74 -6.53
CA LYS A 22 22.43 -10.55 -6.59
C LYS A 22 21.73 -11.75 -5.97
N LEU A 23 20.84 -11.49 -5.01
CA LEU A 23 20.00 -12.54 -4.41
C LEU A 23 18.98 -13.07 -5.44
N PRO A 24 18.51 -14.32 -5.28
CA PRO A 24 17.46 -14.86 -6.13
C PRO A 24 16.21 -13.99 -6.11
N GLU A 25 15.51 -13.92 -7.24
CA GLU A 25 14.24 -13.21 -7.31
C GLU A 25 13.22 -13.80 -6.33
N SER A 26 12.38 -12.92 -5.77
CA SER A 26 11.31 -13.38 -4.90
C SER A 26 10.32 -14.25 -5.67
N ILE A 27 9.74 -15.25 -5.01
CA ILE A 27 8.82 -16.18 -5.67
C ILE A 27 7.40 -15.60 -5.55
N PRO A 28 6.66 -15.45 -6.67
CA PRO A 28 5.26 -15.06 -6.61
C PRO A 28 4.40 -16.22 -6.06
N PRO A 29 3.31 -15.95 -5.34
CA PRO A 29 2.35 -16.97 -4.96
C PRO A 29 1.64 -17.49 -6.21
N SER A 30 1.32 -18.77 -6.22
CA SER A 30 0.45 -19.32 -7.26
C SER A 30 -0.94 -18.72 -7.16
N LEU A 31 -1.53 -18.40 -8.30
CA LEU A 31 -2.91 -17.94 -8.36
C LEU A 31 -3.85 -19.11 -8.05
N CYS A 32 -4.48 -19.05 -6.87
CA CYS A 32 -5.42 -20.07 -6.42
C CYS A 32 -6.85 -19.55 -6.58
N ARG A 33 -7.45 -19.84 -7.74
CA ARG A 33 -8.82 -19.45 -8.04
C ARG A 33 -9.79 -20.25 -7.16
N LYS A 34 -10.42 -19.58 -6.20
CA LYS A 34 -11.41 -20.20 -5.30
C LYS A 34 -12.84 -20.11 -5.82
N SER A 35 -13.10 -19.21 -6.77
CA SER A 35 -14.45 -18.86 -7.24
C SER A 35 -14.55 -18.92 -8.76
N GLN A 36 -15.78 -19.08 -9.29
CA GLN A 36 -16.06 -18.94 -10.73
C GLN A 36 -15.98 -17.47 -11.20
N THR A 37 -15.59 -16.54 -10.33
CA THR A 37 -15.43 -15.11 -10.64
C THR A 37 -14.48 -14.94 -11.81
N SER A 38 -14.96 -14.31 -12.87
CA SER A 38 -14.22 -14.07 -14.11
C SER A 38 -13.42 -12.78 -14.09
N ARG A 39 -13.81 -11.83 -13.24
CA ARG A 39 -13.25 -10.49 -13.19
C ARG A 39 -13.45 -9.91 -11.80
N ILE A 40 -12.45 -9.19 -11.30
CA ILE A 40 -12.53 -8.46 -10.04
C ILE A 40 -12.36 -6.97 -10.33
N ARG A 41 -13.21 -6.14 -9.72
CA ARG A 41 -13.14 -4.69 -9.77
C ARG A 41 -12.85 -4.14 -8.38
N ILE A 42 -11.79 -3.35 -8.27
CA ILE A 42 -11.31 -2.81 -6.99
C ILE A 42 -11.15 -1.30 -7.13
N VAL A 43 -11.55 -0.56 -6.11
CA VAL A 43 -11.23 0.86 -5.96
C VAL A 43 -10.28 1.02 -4.79
N VAL A 44 -9.25 1.84 -4.93
CA VAL A 44 -8.27 2.14 -3.89
C VAL A 44 -8.22 3.65 -3.71
N ALA A 45 -8.34 4.10 -2.47
CA ALA A 45 -8.14 5.49 -2.11
C ALA A 45 -7.25 5.58 -0.86
N VAL A 46 -6.39 6.59 -0.83
CA VAL A 46 -5.46 6.86 0.27
C VAL A 46 -5.78 8.22 0.84
N GLY A 47 -5.81 8.34 2.16
CA GLY A 47 -6.06 9.61 2.80
C GLY A 47 -4.98 10.67 2.56
N PRO A 48 -5.21 11.92 3.00
CA PRO A 48 -6.36 12.35 3.80
C PRO A 48 -7.69 12.39 3.03
N PHE A 49 -8.82 12.29 3.76
CA PHE A 49 -10.18 12.25 3.19
C PHE A 49 -11.05 13.46 3.55
N ILE A 50 -10.51 14.37 4.37
CA ILE A 50 -11.16 15.63 4.72
C ILE A 50 -10.55 16.76 3.88
N LEU A 51 -11.42 17.60 3.33
CA LEU A 51 -11.03 18.87 2.71
C LEU A 51 -11.06 20.00 3.75
N LYS A 52 -10.33 21.09 3.49
CA LYS A 52 -10.26 22.27 4.37
C LYS A 52 -11.62 22.86 4.74
N ASP A 53 -12.65 22.61 3.92
CA ASP A 53 -14.03 23.08 4.15
C ASP A 53 -14.86 22.16 5.06
N GLY A 54 -14.27 21.06 5.57
CA GLY A 54 -14.94 20.12 6.46
C GLY A 54 -15.87 19.12 5.78
N GLU A 55 -15.96 19.12 4.44
CA GLU A 55 -16.68 18.06 3.71
C GLU A 55 -15.95 16.72 3.81
N VAL A 56 -16.67 15.71 4.28
CA VAL A 56 -16.20 14.33 4.43
C VAL A 56 -16.62 13.56 3.18
N TYR A 57 -15.65 13.09 2.37
CA TYR A 57 -15.91 12.42 1.07
C TYR A 57 -16.11 10.89 1.04
N PRO A 58 -16.03 10.09 2.13
CA PRO A 58 -16.11 8.64 2.03
C PRO A 58 -17.42 8.15 1.42
N VAL A 59 -18.54 8.85 1.64
CA VAL A 59 -19.84 8.48 1.05
C VAL A 59 -19.83 8.65 -0.48
N LYS A 60 -19.28 9.76 -0.99
CA LYS A 60 -19.15 9.99 -2.44
C LYS A 60 -18.26 8.92 -3.09
N LEU A 61 -17.20 8.48 -2.39
CA LEU A 61 -16.32 7.40 -2.85
C LEU A 61 -17.04 6.04 -2.86
N VAL A 62 -17.83 5.73 -1.83
CA VAL A 62 -18.69 4.54 -1.79
C VAL A 62 -19.71 4.58 -2.93
N ASP A 63 -20.39 5.70 -3.14
CA ASP A 63 -21.35 5.87 -4.24
C ASP A 63 -20.70 5.70 -5.61
N HIS A 64 -19.47 6.18 -5.79
CA HIS A 64 -18.70 5.92 -7.00
C HIS A 64 -18.39 4.42 -7.16
N ALA A 65 -17.86 3.77 -6.12
CA ALA A 65 -17.52 2.35 -6.15
C ALA A 65 -18.76 1.47 -6.44
N VAL A 66 -19.90 1.78 -5.83
CA VAL A 66 -21.18 1.10 -6.10
C VAL A 66 -21.63 1.31 -7.55
N ARG A 67 -21.59 2.55 -8.07
CA ARG A 67 -21.98 2.85 -9.46
C ARG A 67 -21.06 2.18 -10.49
N TRP A 68 -19.77 2.08 -10.18
CA TRP A 68 -18.79 1.39 -11.02
C TRP A 68 -18.87 -0.15 -10.88
N ASN A 69 -19.75 -0.65 -9.99
CA ASN A 69 -19.93 -2.05 -9.66
C ASN A 69 -18.60 -2.69 -9.23
N ALA A 70 -17.90 -2.03 -8.30
CA ALA A 70 -16.72 -2.56 -7.64
C ALA A 70 -17.09 -3.69 -6.68
N ASP A 71 -16.24 -4.71 -6.61
CA ASP A 71 -16.35 -5.79 -5.64
C ASP A 71 -15.74 -5.39 -4.29
N THR A 72 -14.66 -4.60 -4.33
CA THR A 72 -13.95 -4.16 -3.13
C THR A 72 -13.49 -2.71 -3.23
N LEU A 73 -13.66 -1.95 -2.14
CA LEU A 73 -13.09 -0.63 -1.91
C LEU A 73 -12.03 -0.73 -0.81
N ILE A 74 -10.77 -0.39 -1.12
CA ILE A 74 -9.66 -0.35 -0.18
C ILE A 74 -9.41 1.11 0.21
N ILE A 75 -9.55 1.41 1.50
CA ILE A 75 -9.34 2.73 2.08
C ILE A 75 -8.09 2.65 2.97
N ILE A 76 -7.08 3.43 2.62
CA ILE A 76 -5.80 3.46 3.33
C ILE A 76 -5.68 4.80 4.04
N GLY A 77 -5.26 4.79 5.30
CA GLY A 77 -5.06 5.99 6.10
C GLY A 77 -3.99 6.93 5.54
N PRO A 78 -3.83 8.13 6.14
CA PRO A 78 -4.54 8.59 7.34
C PRO A 78 -5.99 8.97 7.03
N LEU A 79 -6.95 8.45 7.79
CA LEU A 79 -8.35 8.83 7.66
C LEU A 79 -8.57 10.27 8.11
N LEU A 80 -7.95 10.61 9.24
CA LEU A 80 -7.93 11.94 9.84
C LEU A 80 -6.49 12.34 10.18
N GLN A 81 -6.17 13.61 9.95
CA GLN A 81 -4.92 14.24 10.36
C GLN A 81 -5.14 15.13 11.58
N GLU A 82 -4.09 15.42 12.36
CA GLU A 82 -4.18 16.34 13.51
C GLU A 82 -4.67 17.73 13.11
N ASN A 83 -4.33 18.18 11.90
CA ASN A 83 -4.72 19.48 11.36
C ASN A 83 -6.17 19.50 10.83
N ASP A 84 -6.87 18.36 10.78
CA ASP A 84 -8.28 18.33 10.42
C ASP A 84 -9.06 18.95 11.57
N GLN A 85 -9.28 20.27 11.48
CA GLN A 85 -10.08 20.99 12.47
C GLN A 85 -11.55 20.64 12.25
N PRO A 86 -12.19 19.85 13.13
CA PRO A 86 -13.63 19.68 13.04
C PRO A 86 -14.29 21.05 13.22
N SER A 87 -15.23 21.41 12.34
CA SER A 87 -16.01 22.62 12.55
C SER A 87 -16.82 22.48 13.86
N GLY A 88 -16.59 23.39 14.82
CA GLY A 88 -17.29 23.42 16.11
C GLY A 88 -16.64 22.57 17.22
N ALA A 89 -17.37 22.34 18.31
CA ALA A 89 -16.87 21.65 19.52
C ALA A 89 -16.79 20.10 19.39
N MET A 90 -16.70 19.56 18.18
CA MET A 90 -16.66 18.11 17.95
C MET A 90 -15.24 17.57 18.19
N SER A 91 -15.10 16.43 18.88
CA SER A 91 -13.80 15.79 19.06
C SER A 91 -13.39 14.98 17.82
N VAL A 92 -12.09 14.91 17.56
CA VAL A 92 -11.50 14.10 16.48
C VAL A 92 -11.91 12.62 16.58
N LYS A 93 -11.98 12.07 17.80
CA LYS A 93 -12.47 10.70 18.05
C LYS A 93 -13.94 10.52 17.65
N ARG A 94 -14.78 11.54 17.84
CA ARG A 94 -16.18 11.51 17.39
C ARG A 94 -16.26 11.58 15.87
N LEU A 95 -15.45 12.43 15.24
CA LEU A 95 -15.37 12.53 13.79
C LEU A 95 -14.94 11.20 13.16
N PHE A 96 -13.95 10.53 13.73
CA PHE A 96 -13.50 9.19 13.33
C PHE A 96 -14.65 8.17 13.38
N ARG A 97 -15.39 8.13 14.50
CA ARG A 97 -16.54 7.22 14.65
C ARG A 97 -17.63 7.49 13.62
N LEU A 98 -17.90 8.77 13.31
CA LEU A 98 -18.86 9.15 12.28
C LEU A 98 -18.37 8.74 10.88
N PHE A 99 -17.07 8.86 10.61
CA PHE A 99 -16.47 8.43 9.35
C PHE A 99 -16.68 6.92 9.13
N ILE A 100 -16.29 6.10 10.11
CA ILE A 100 -16.43 4.64 10.03
C ILE A 100 -17.90 4.22 9.96
N LYS A 101 -18.76 4.83 10.77
CA LYS A 101 -20.20 4.58 10.74
C LYS A 101 -20.81 4.96 9.38
N GLY A 102 -20.40 6.09 8.81
CA GLY A 102 -20.88 6.52 7.49
C GLY A 102 -20.52 5.54 6.38
N LEU A 103 -19.29 4.99 6.40
CA LEU A 103 -18.89 3.90 5.50
C LEU A 103 -19.78 2.67 5.69
N SER A 104 -19.92 2.23 6.93
CA SER A 104 -20.71 1.07 7.35
C SER A 104 -22.17 1.17 6.91
N ASP A 105 -22.83 2.29 7.21
CA ASP A 105 -24.23 2.55 6.85
C ASP A 105 -24.41 2.55 5.32
N ALA A 106 -23.48 3.15 4.57
CA ALA A 106 -23.53 3.26 3.11
C ALA A 106 -23.42 1.89 2.40
N VAL A 107 -22.68 0.93 2.98
CA VAL A 107 -22.53 -0.41 2.37
C VAL A 107 -23.38 -1.51 3.00
N SER A 108 -24.12 -1.21 4.07
CA SER A 108 -24.93 -2.18 4.82
C SER A 108 -25.90 -3.01 3.95
N LYS A 109 -26.41 -2.43 2.86
CA LYS A 109 -27.34 -3.07 1.89
C LYS A 109 -26.70 -3.34 0.53
N GLN A 110 -25.39 -3.14 0.40
CA GLN A 110 -24.64 -3.27 -0.85
C GLN A 110 -23.80 -4.54 -0.83
N LYS A 111 -23.43 -5.04 -2.02
CA LYS A 111 -22.48 -6.16 -2.15
C LYS A 111 -21.01 -5.73 -2.01
N LEU A 112 -20.74 -4.42 -2.14
CA LEU A 112 -19.40 -3.85 -2.06
C LEU A 112 -18.75 -4.20 -0.72
N ARG A 113 -17.55 -4.78 -0.74
CA ARG A 113 -16.72 -4.96 0.44
C ARG A 113 -15.85 -3.73 0.67
N ILE A 114 -15.69 -3.29 1.91
CA ILE A 114 -14.72 -2.25 2.28
C ILE A 114 -13.59 -2.87 3.10
N ILE A 115 -12.35 -2.59 2.73
CA ILE A 115 -11.16 -2.91 3.52
C ILE A 115 -10.55 -1.59 3.99
N VAL A 116 -10.42 -1.40 5.30
CA VAL A 116 -9.83 -0.20 5.91
C VAL A 116 -8.46 -0.58 6.49
N ILE A 117 -7.43 0.18 6.14
CA ILE A 117 -6.05 -0.04 6.57
C ILE A 117 -5.55 1.26 7.23
N PRO A 118 -5.03 1.21 8.47
CA PRO A 118 -4.57 2.38 9.18
C PRO A 118 -3.28 2.95 8.59
N SER A 119 -2.91 4.15 9.05
CA SER A 119 -1.57 4.70 8.90
C SER A 119 -1.09 5.15 10.27
N HIS A 120 0.20 4.98 10.56
CA HIS A 120 0.82 5.53 11.77
C HIS A 120 0.71 7.07 11.87
N CYS A 121 0.48 7.75 10.74
CA CYS A 121 0.22 9.20 10.70
C CYS A 121 -1.24 9.58 11.03
N ASP A 122 -2.12 8.61 11.31
CA ASP A 122 -3.51 8.89 11.68
C ASP A 122 -3.64 9.16 13.18
N VAL A 123 -4.29 10.27 13.52
CA VAL A 123 -4.53 10.71 14.90
C VAL A 123 -5.34 9.71 15.75
N ASN A 124 -6.12 8.82 15.14
CA ASN A 124 -6.88 7.76 15.83
C ASN A 124 -6.20 6.39 15.77
N ALA A 125 -5.08 6.26 15.05
CA ALA A 125 -4.28 5.05 15.06
C ALA A 125 -3.23 5.09 16.18
N VAL A 126 -2.65 3.93 16.47
CA VAL A 126 -1.45 3.87 17.31
C VAL A 126 -0.26 4.32 16.46
N ASP A 127 0.44 5.38 16.90
CA ASP A 127 1.65 5.91 16.25
C ASP A 127 2.87 4.99 16.47
N VAL A 128 2.79 3.79 15.88
CA VAL A 128 3.83 2.76 15.82
C VAL A 128 3.60 1.95 14.55
N PHE A 129 4.69 1.57 13.87
CA PHE A 129 4.69 0.63 12.77
C PHE A 129 5.40 -0.69 13.17
N PRO A 130 4.87 -1.88 12.83
CA PRO A 130 3.54 -2.15 12.26
C PRO A 130 2.38 -1.63 13.12
N THR A 131 1.42 -0.99 12.47
CA THR A 131 0.25 -0.35 13.09
C THR A 131 -0.89 -1.35 13.23
N PRO A 132 -1.45 -1.57 14.43
CA PRO A 132 -2.60 -2.45 14.62
C PRO A 132 -3.86 -1.91 13.92
N PRO A 133 -4.87 -2.74 13.64
CA PRO A 133 -6.16 -2.28 13.14
C PRO A 133 -6.76 -1.19 14.06
N TYR A 134 -7.57 -0.29 13.50
CA TYR A 134 -8.27 0.71 14.30
C TYR A 134 -9.16 0.06 15.37
N ASP A 135 -9.20 0.68 16.56
CA ASP A 135 -10.10 0.29 17.64
C ASP A 135 -11.52 0.78 17.36
N VAL A 136 -12.27 -0.04 16.61
CA VAL A 136 -13.67 0.20 16.25
C VAL A 136 -14.53 -0.88 16.90
N PRO A 137 -15.57 -0.52 17.67
CA PRO A 137 -16.54 -1.48 18.17
C PRO A 137 -17.23 -2.26 17.04
N ASP A 138 -17.39 -3.57 17.19
CA ASP A 138 -17.97 -4.45 16.15
C ASP A 138 -19.40 -4.05 15.77
N ASP A 139 -20.17 -3.49 16.70
CA ASP A 139 -21.53 -2.99 16.48
C ASP A 139 -21.59 -1.76 15.55
N CYS A 140 -20.46 -1.10 15.32
CA CYS A 140 -20.34 0.03 14.38
C CYS A 140 -20.05 -0.42 12.94
N LEU A 141 -19.67 -1.69 12.72
CA LEU A 141 -19.22 -2.20 11.42
C LEU A 141 -20.28 -3.09 10.77
N ALA A 142 -20.57 -2.81 9.50
CA ALA A 142 -21.37 -3.69 8.67
C ALA A 142 -20.56 -4.96 8.34
N HIS A 143 -21.26 -6.07 8.09
CA HIS A 143 -20.67 -7.39 7.83
C HIS A 143 -19.65 -7.44 6.67
N ASN A 144 -19.69 -6.45 5.78
CA ASN A 144 -18.83 -6.30 4.61
C ASN A 144 -17.73 -5.23 4.77
N VAL A 145 -17.55 -4.67 5.98
CA VAL A 145 -16.44 -3.76 6.32
C VAL A 145 -15.42 -4.51 7.17
N ILE A 146 -14.17 -4.55 6.71
CA ILE A 146 -13.07 -5.26 7.36
C ILE A 146 -11.96 -4.26 7.66
N VAL A 147 -11.48 -4.24 8.90
CA VAL A 147 -10.34 -3.41 9.31
C VAL A 147 -9.11 -4.31 9.45
N LEU A 148 -8.03 -3.99 8.75
CA LEU A 148 -6.75 -4.71 8.79
C LEU A 148 -5.67 -3.86 9.45
N ALA A 149 -4.49 -4.46 9.69
CA ALA A 149 -3.30 -3.77 10.19
C ALA A 149 -2.53 -3.08 9.04
N ASP A 150 -1.54 -2.24 9.37
CA ASP A 150 -0.51 -1.77 8.44
C ASP A 150 0.87 -2.33 8.86
N PRO A 151 1.58 -3.09 7.99
CA PRO A 151 1.15 -3.51 6.67
C PRO A 151 0.12 -4.64 6.71
N ALA A 152 -0.56 -4.86 5.59
CA ALA A 152 -1.49 -5.98 5.40
C ALA A 152 -1.13 -6.78 4.15
N ILE A 153 -1.14 -8.11 4.28
CA ILE A 153 -1.07 -9.06 3.16
C ILE A 153 -2.36 -9.88 3.17
N PHE A 154 -3.11 -9.85 2.07
CA PHE A 154 -4.40 -10.52 1.97
C PHE A 154 -4.70 -10.99 0.55
N THR A 155 -5.83 -11.67 0.35
CA THR A 155 -6.22 -12.23 -0.94
C THR A 155 -7.66 -11.84 -1.27
N ILE A 156 -7.88 -11.38 -2.51
CA ILE A 156 -9.21 -11.13 -3.07
C ILE A 156 -9.37 -12.09 -4.27
N ASP A 157 -10.31 -13.04 -4.16
CA ASP A 157 -10.61 -14.02 -5.22
C ASP A 157 -9.38 -14.74 -5.83
N GLY A 158 -8.38 -15.01 -5.00
CA GLY A 158 -7.13 -15.69 -5.40
C GLY A 158 -5.97 -14.75 -5.74
N VAL A 159 -6.23 -13.46 -5.94
CA VAL A 159 -5.21 -12.44 -6.18
C VAL A 159 -4.64 -11.96 -4.85
N HIS A 160 -3.33 -12.14 -4.66
CA HIS A 160 -2.59 -11.70 -3.48
C HIS A 160 -2.23 -10.20 -3.55
N PHE A 161 -2.66 -9.47 -2.53
CA PHE A 161 -2.35 -8.05 -2.30
C PHE A 161 -1.40 -7.91 -1.12
N ALA A 162 -0.49 -6.95 -1.21
CA ALA A 162 0.17 -6.38 -0.04
C ALA A 162 0.00 -4.87 -0.05
N VAL A 163 -0.19 -4.29 1.12
CA VAL A 163 -0.36 -2.85 1.31
C VAL A 163 0.53 -2.40 2.45
N SER A 164 1.21 -1.28 2.28
CA SER A 164 1.83 -0.59 3.40
C SER A 164 1.70 0.93 3.29
N ALA A 165 1.21 1.57 4.35
CA ALA A 165 1.06 3.02 4.48
C ALA A 165 2.22 3.68 5.22
N SER A 166 3.38 3.01 5.29
CA SER A 166 4.53 3.43 6.09
C SER A 166 5.42 4.48 5.44
N GLY A 167 5.18 4.86 4.18
CA GLY A 167 6.08 5.73 3.41
C GLY A 167 7.41 5.08 2.99
N ILE A 168 7.51 3.74 3.00
CA ILE A 168 8.78 3.01 2.78
C ILE A 168 9.48 3.37 1.46
N VAL A 169 8.72 3.65 0.39
CA VAL A 169 9.31 4.04 -0.91
C VAL A 169 10.07 5.36 -0.77
N ASP A 170 9.46 6.36 -0.13
CA ASP A 170 10.08 7.66 0.09
C ASP A 170 11.33 7.52 0.95
N HIS A 171 11.24 6.76 2.05
CA HIS A 171 12.37 6.53 2.95
C HIS A 171 13.56 5.82 2.28
N LEU A 172 13.30 4.83 1.41
CA LEU A 172 14.36 4.13 0.70
C LEU A 172 15.04 5.03 -0.32
N ILE A 173 14.28 5.85 -1.04
CA ILE A 173 14.82 6.78 -2.04
C ILE A 173 15.64 7.90 -1.36
N GLU A 174 15.21 8.40 -0.21
CA GLU A 174 15.95 9.43 0.52
C GLU A 174 17.29 8.94 1.10
N GLN A 175 17.38 7.65 1.43
CA GLN A 175 18.56 7.07 2.06
C GLN A 175 19.41 6.19 1.13
N GLU A 176 19.05 6.08 -0.16
CA GLU A 176 19.86 5.31 -1.13
C GLU A 176 21.16 6.04 -1.49
N VAL A 177 22.24 5.28 -1.62
CA VAL A 177 23.53 5.76 -2.13
C VAL A 177 23.81 5.02 -3.42
N LEU A 178 23.87 5.76 -4.53
CA LEU A 178 24.07 5.21 -5.86
C LEU A 178 25.44 5.61 -6.38
N GLN A 179 26.22 4.62 -6.80
CA GLN A 179 27.43 4.84 -7.57
C GLN A 179 27.14 4.50 -9.03
N PHE A 180 26.86 5.52 -9.83
CA PHE A 180 26.66 5.35 -11.27
C PHE A 180 28.02 5.30 -11.97
N GLN A 181 28.26 4.26 -12.78
CA GLN A 181 29.45 4.19 -13.63
C GLN A 181 29.37 5.14 -14.84
N GLU A 182 28.16 5.54 -15.24
CA GLU A 182 27.87 6.38 -16.40
C GLU A 182 26.81 7.45 -16.02
N PRO A 183 27.01 8.74 -16.33
CA PRO A 183 26.07 9.81 -15.99
C PRO A 183 24.69 9.66 -16.66
N GLU A 184 24.59 8.96 -17.78
CA GLU A 184 23.32 8.70 -18.49
C GLU A 184 22.37 7.76 -17.71
N ASN A 185 22.91 6.97 -16.77
CA ASN A 185 22.14 6.05 -15.92
C ASN A 185 21.59 6.68 -14.63
N GLN A 186 21.84 7.97 -14.38
CA GLN A 186 21.38 8.67 -13.19
C GLN A 186 19.85 8.73 -13.07
N ASN A 187 19.13 8.59 -14.19
CA ASN A 187 17.67 8.72 -14.27
C ASN A 187 16.92 7.38 -14.23
N GLN A 188 17.55 6.30 -13.73
CA GLN A 188 16.83 5.05 -13.53
C GLN A 188 15.63 5.23 -12.57
N ASP A 189 14.59 4.43 -12.78
CA ASP A 189 13.34 4.44 -12.01
C ASP A 189 13.55 4.12 -10.52
N SER A 190 13.65 5.17 -9.70
CA SER A 190 13.92 5.08 -8.25
C SER A 190 12.83 4.31 -7.49
N ILE A 191 11.57 4.45 -7.90
CA ILE A 191 10.44 3.72 -7.34
C ILE A 191 10.63 2.21 -7.59
N SER A 192 10.92 1.82 -8.83
CA SER A 192 11.12 0.41 -9.17
C SER A 192 12.34 -0.20 -8.46
N ARG A 193 13.42 0.56 -8.27
CA ARG A 193 14.58 0.13 -7.47
C ARG A 193 14.20 -0.07 -6.00
N ALA A 194 13.53 0.91 -5.37
CA ALA A 194 13.10 0.82 -3.99
C ALA A 194 12.24 -0.44 -3.75
N ILE A 195 11.29 -0.71 -4.66
CA ILE A 195 10.47 -1.93 -4.62
C ILE A 195 11.32 -3.20 -4.77
N SER A 196 12.32 -3.19 -5.66
CA SER A 196 13.25 -4.33 -5.82
C SER A 196 14.04 -4.62 -4.54
N TYR A 197 14.39 -3.59 -3.76
CA TYR A 197 14.99 -3.78 -2.43
C TYR A 197 14.03 -4.47 -1.46
N MET A 198 12.72 -4.17 -1.52
CA MET A 198 11.70 -4.84 -0.69
C MET A 198 11.53 -6.32 -1.05
N PHE A 199 11.57 -6.66 -2.34
CA PHE A 199 11.48 -8.06 -2.77
C PHE A 199 12.72 -8.88 -2.41
N SER A 200 13.91 -8.35 -2.67
CA SER A 200 15.17 -9.03 -2.34
C SER A 200 15.37 -9.24 -0.84
N SER A 201 14.86 -8.32 -0.02
CA SER A 201 14.89 -8.40 1.44
C SER A 201 13.71 -9.15 2.05
N GLN A 202 12.69 -9.53 1.25
CA GLN A 202 11.48 -10.20 1.72
C GLN A 202 10.81 -9.46 2.89
N SER A 203 10.76 -8.13 2.79
CA SER A 203 10.19 -7.26 3.83
C SER A 203 9.47 -6.08 3.22
N LEU A 204 8.30 -5.73 3.77
CA LEU A 204 7.58 -4.51 3.47
C LEU A 204 8.22 -3.26 4.09
N TYR A 205 9.22 -3.44 4.97
CA TYR A 205 10.02 -2.34 5.51
C TYR A 205 11.47 -2.79 5.76
N PRO A 206 12.34 -2.81 4.73
CA PRO A 206 13.72 -3.30 4.85
C PRO A 206 14.75 -2.28 5.33
N LEU A 207 14.34 -1.03 5.51
CA LEU A 207 15.21 0.05 5.97
C LEU A 207 15.48 -0.09 7.48
N TYR A 208 16.76 -0.10 7.86
CA TYR A 208 17.17 -0.17 9.25
C TYR A 208 18.49 0.61 9.49
N PRO A 209 18.56 1.51 10.49
CA PRO A 209 17.45 1.99 11.35
C PRO A 209 16.26 2.55 10.55
N PRO A 210 15.03 2.52 11.08
CA PRO A 210 13.87 3.08 10.40
C PRO A 210 14.04 4.59 10.19
N ASP A 211 13.22 5.17 9.31
CA ASP A 211 13.16 6.62 9.16
C ASP A 211 12.90 7.31 10.50
N LYS A 212 13.50 8.49 10.69
CA LYS A 212 13.41 9.28 11.93
C LYS A 212 11.96 9.63 12.31
N ASN A 213 11.06 9.70 11.35
CA ASN A 213 9.65 10.03 11.57
C ASN A 213 8.79 8.78 11.81
N LEU A 214 9.36 7.57 11.73
CA LEU A 214 8.64 6.31 11.90
C LEU A 214 9.04 5.60 13.21
N LYS A 215 8.09 5.50 14.14
CA LYS A 215 8.26 4.68 15.35
C LYS A 215 8.13 3.20 15.02
N PHE A 216 9.25 2.49 14.87
CA PHE A 216 9.25 1.06 14.52
C PHE A 216 9.28 0.14 15.74
N SER A 217 8.30 -0.76 15.86
CA SER A 217 8.29 -1.83 16.87
C SER A 217 9.13 -3.02 16.42
N THR A 218 10.30 -3.17 17.02
CA THR A 218 11.18 -4.33 16.77
C THR A 218 10.60 -5.66 17.25
N LYS A 219 9.60 -5.64 18.13
CA LYS A 219 8.89 -6.82 18.64
C LYS A 219 7.89 -7.41 17.65
N SER A 220 7.62 -6.72 16.53
CA SER A 220 6.63 -7.13 15.52
C SER A 220 7.23 -7.20 14.12
N LYS A 221 8.54 -7.49 14.02
CA LYS A 221 9.27 -7.61 12.74
C LYS A 221 8.72 -8.69 11.83
N GLU A 222 8.17 -9.76 12.40
CA GLU A 222 7.52 -10.83 11.65
C GLU A 222 6.31 -10.33 10.84
N LYS A 223 5.64 -9.27 11.30
CA LYS A 223 4.47 -8.70 10.60
C LYS A 223 4.85 -7.90 9.36
N VAL A 224 6.10 -7.47 9.22
CA VAL A 224 6.60 -6.82 8.00
C VAL A 224 7.20 -7.81 7.01
N SER A 225 7.36 -9.07 7.41
CA SER A 225 7.95 -10.08 6.54
C SER A 225 7.01 -10.44 5.38
N MET A 226 7.60 -10.56 4.20
CA MET A 226 6.94 -10.87 2.95
C MET A 226 7.54 -12.15 2.38
N THR A 227 6.98 -13.29 2.76
CA THR A 227 7.47 -14.62 2.35
C THR A 227 7.29 -14.91 0.87
N LYS A 228 6.33 -14.25 0.22
CA LYS A 228 6.05 -14.35 -1.22
C LYS A 228 5.80 -12.98 -1.81
N ARG A 229 6.24 -12.75 -3.04
CA ARG A 229 6.00 -11.49 -3.76
C ARG A 229 4.53 -11.35 -4.13
N PRO A 230 3.78 -10.33 -3.67
CA PRO A 230 2.36 -10.20 -3.99
C PRO A 230 2.15 -9.99 -5.50
N HIS A 231 0.90 -10.19 -5.96
CA HIS A 231 0.52 -9.86 -7.34
C HIS A 231 0.29 -8.35 -7.50
N VAL A 232 -0.30 -7.72 -6.48
CA VAL A 232 -0.49 -6.27 -6.39
C VAL A 232 0.14 -5.75 -5.10
N LEU A 233 1.00 -4.74 -5.22
CA LEU A 233 1.63 -4.06 -4.11
C LEU A 233 1.18 -2.60 -4.08
N ILE A 234 0.48 -2.18 -3.02
CA ILE A 234 -0.01 -0.81 -2.87
C ILE A 234 0.86 -0.09 -1.86
N LEU A 235 1.60 0.92 -2.33
CA LEU A 235 2.53 1.72 -1.54
C LEU A 235 2.22 3.20 -1.76
N PRO A 236 1.36 3.79 -0.93
CA PRO A 236 1.15 5.21 -0.95
C PRO A 236 2.44 5.97 -0.66
N SER A 237 2.66 7.05 -1.41
CA SER A 237 3.84 7.90 -1.32
C SER A 237 3.49 9.34 -1.69
N VAL A 238 4.29 10.30 -1.21
CA VAL A 238 4.15 11.73 -1.59
C VAL A 238 4.50 12.01 -3.05
N LEU A 239 5.20 11.08 -3.70
CA LEU A 239 5.55 11.15 -5.12
C LEU A 239 4.30 11.18 -6.01
N LYS A 240 4.51 11.50 -7.29
CA LYS A 240 3.42 11.50 -8.28
C LYS A 240 2.76 10.11 -8.33
N PRO A 241 1.43 10.02 -8.40
CA PRO A 241 0.73 8.75 -8.59
C PRO A 241 1.32 7.99 -9.78
N SER A 242 1.57 6.70 -9.60
CA SER A 242 2.28 5.88 -10.59
C SER A 242 1.92 4.41 -10.50
N ILE A 243 2.08 3.74 -11.63
CA ILE A 243 1.88 2.29 -11.80
C ILE A 243 3.18 1.75 -12.39
N LYS A 244 3.75 0.73 -11.74
CA LYS A 244 4.99 0.08 -12.14
C LYS A 244 4.81 -1.43 -12.12
N VAL A 245 5.47 -2.14 -13.03
CA VAL A 245 5.56 -3.61 -12.97
C VAL A 245 7.00 -3.96 -12.58
N VAL A 246 7.19 -4.50 -11.39
CA VAL A 246 8.51 -4.83 -10.83
C VAL A 246 8.53 -6.32 -10.53
N GLU A 247 9.41 -7.06 -11.21
CA GLU A 247 9.51 -8.52 -11.12
C GLU A 247 8.14 -9.23 -11.30
N GLY A 248 7.26 -8.72 -12.17
CA GLY A 248 5.92 -9.28 -12.40
C GLY A 248 4.87 -8.94 -11.32
N CYS A 249 5.21 -8.17 -10.30
CA CYS A 249 4.25 -7.56 -9.37
C CYS A 249 3.77 -6.21 -9.91
N VAL A 250 2.46 -5.95 -9.83
CA VAL A 250 1.87 -4.65 -10.16
C VAL A 250 1.94 -3.75 -8.93
N CYS A 251 2.83 -2.77 -8.98
CA CYS A 251 3.07 -1.86 -7.87
C CYS A 251 2.40 -0.51 -8.12
N LEU A 252 1.68 -0.03 -7.13
CA LEU A 252 0.79 1.12 -7.21
C LEU A 252 1.17 2.15 -6.16
N ASN A 253 1.45 3.37 -6.60
CA ASN A 253 1.24 4.56 -5.78
C ASN A 253 -0.10 5.20 -6.22
N PRO A 254 -1.19 5.01 -5.47
CA PRO A 254 -2.50 5.54 -5.85
C PRO A 254 -2.58 7.07 -5.85
N GLY A 255 -1.69 7.74 -5.12
CA GLY A 255 -1.84 9.15 -4.78
C GLY A 255 -2.75 9.36 -3.58
N GLN A 256 -2.62 10.55 -2.98
CA GLN A 256 -3.48 11.00 -1.89
C GLN A 256 -4.81 11.51 -2.45
N PHE A 257 -5.89 11.15 -1.76
CA PHE A 257 -7.26 11.46 -2.15
C PHE A 257 -7.50 12.96 -2.13
N THR A 258 -7.21 13.65 -1.04
CA THR A 258 -7.16 15.12 -1.04
C THR A 258 -5.71 15.60 -1.07
N ARG A 259 -5.35 16.37 -2.12
CA ARG A 259 -4.20 17.28 -2.09
C ARG A 259 -4.75 18.69 -1.89
N LEU A 260 -4.05 19.49 -1.08
CA LEU A 260 -4.46 20.77 -0.47
C LEU A 260 -5.21 21.79 -1.37
N GLU A 261 -5.25 21.60 -2.71
CA GLU A 261 -5.86 22.45 -3.73
C GLU A 261 -6.38 21.68 -4.99
N CYS A 262 -6.42 20.34 -5.00
CA CYS A 262 -6.74 19.54 -6.20
C CYS A 262 -7.95 18.62 -6.03
N ALA A 263 -8.53 18.23 -7.18
CA ALA A 263 -9.62 17.25 -7.26
C ALA A 263 -9.23 15.88 -6.70
N ALA A 264 -10.24 15.12 -6.28
CA ALA A 264 -10.05 13.90 -5.50
C ALA A 264 -9.38 12.78 -6.31
N THR A 265 -8.20 12.32 -5.88
CA THR A 265 -7.48 11.26 -6.61
C THR A 265 -7.75 9.87 -6.04
N PHE A 266 -8.13 8.91 -6.88
CA PHE A 266 -8.26 7.50 -6.48
C PHE A 266 -7.93 6.58 -7.65
N THR A 267 -7.69 5.30 -7.36
CA THR A 267 -7.32 4.32 -8.38
C THR A 267 -8.39 3.26 -8.52
N SER A 268 -8.78 2.95 -9.75
CA SER A 268 -9.59 1.77 -10.07
C SER A 268 -8.70 0.70 -10.68
N LEU A 269 -8.93 -0.54 -10.28
CA LEU A 269 -8.27 -1.73 -10.79
C LEU A 269 -9.33 -2.69 -11.29
N GLU A 270 -9.03 -3.31 -12.41
CA GLU A 270 -9.86 -4.32 -13.01
C GLU A 270 -8.99 -5.48 -13.45
N ILE A 271 -9.25 -6.66 -12.90
CA ILE A 271 -8.43 -7.84 -13.14
C ILE A 271 -9.30 -8.86 -13.86
N ASP A 272 -8.95 -9.23 -15.08
CA ASP A 272 -9.54 -10.36 -15.77
C ASP A 272 -8.91 -11.66 -15.23
N LEU A 273 -9.73 -12.58 -14.74
CA LEU A 273 -9.30 -13.88 -14.19
C LEU A 273 -9.58 -15.05 -15.14
N ASN A 274 -10.13 -14.80 -16.33
CA ASN A 274 -10.52 -15.84 -17.27
C ASN A 274 -9.38 -16.34 -18.17
N SER A 275 -8.26 -15.62 -18.24
CA SER A 275 -7.21 -15.97 -19.20
C SER A 275 -6.40 -17.19 -18.71
N ALA A 276 -6.32 -18.22 -19.56
CA ALA A 276 -5.53 -19.42 -19.30
C ALA A 276 -4.02 -19.12 -19.11
N SER A 277 -3.56 -17.95 -19.58
CA SER A 277 -2.20 -17.42 -19.45
C SER A 277 -1.82 -17.04 -18.01
N ILE A 278 -2.77 -16.71 -17.15
CA ILE A 278 -2.52 -16.35 -15.75
C ILE A 278 -1.92 -17.52 -14.96
N ALA A 279 -2.38 -18.75 -15.26
CA ALA A 279 -1.91 -19.96 -14.62
C ALA A 279 -0.46 -20.31 -14.99
N LEU A 280 0.06 -19.80 -16.11
CA LEU A 280 1.39 -20.11 -16.64
C LEU A 280 2.45 -19.09 -16.17
N SER A 281 2.10 -17.82 -16.04
CA SER A 281 3.05 -16.74 -15.71
C SER A 281 3.12 -16.40 -14.23
N ASN A 282 2.14 -16.80 -13.40
CA ASN A 282 1.96 -16.33 -12.00
C ASN A 282 2.05 -14.80 -11.86
N SER A 283 1.80 -14.06 -12.95
CA SER A 283 1.79 -12.61 -13.03
C SER A 283 0.44 -12.19 -13.60
N ILE A 284 -0.15 -11.16 -13.01
CA ILE A 284 -1.39 -10.58 -13.47
C ILE A 284 -1.18 -9.30 -14.29
N ALA A 285 0.08 -8.90 -14.53
CA ALA A 285 0.43 -7.62 -15.14
C ALA A 285 -0.23 -7.41 -16.51
N ASP A 286 -0.36 -8.47 -17.33
CA ASP A 286 -0.98 -8.41 -18.64
C ASP A 286 -2.52 -8.52 -18.60
N HIS A 287 -3.09 -8.74 -17.41
CA HIS A 287 -4.50 -9.01 -17.18
C HIS A 287 -5.17 -8.01 -16.24
N ILE A 288 -4.46 -6.93 -15.91
CA ILE A 288 -4.95 -5.87 -15.04
C ILE A 288 -5.00 -4.54 -15.80
N GLN A 289 -6.14 -3.88 -15.71
CA GLN A 289 -6.28 -2.48 -16.11
C GLN A 289 -6.30 -1.63 -14.86
N VAL A 290 -5.45 -0.60 -14.82
CA VAL A 290 -5.35 0.31 -13.68
C VAL A 290 -5.53 1.74 -14.18
N ASN A 291 -6.50 2.44 -13.62
CA ASN A 291 -6.78 3.84 -13.96
C ASN A 291 -6.69 4.70 -12.70
N ILE A 292 -5.80 5.70 -12.74
CA ILE A 292 -5.74 6.77 -11.73
C ILE A 292 -6.72 7.86 -12.17
N ILE A 293 -7.70 8.14 -11.33
CA ILE A 293 -8.81 9.05 -11.59
C ILE A 293 -8.60 10.29 -10.71
N GLN A 294 -8.80 11.48 -11.28
CA GLN A 294 -8.66 12.79 -10.62
C GLN A 294 -9.96 13.58 -10.73
#